data_AF-A0A7C5A5T1-F1
#
_entry.id   AF-A0A7C5A5T1-F1
#
_cell.length_a   1.000
_cell.length_b   1.000
_cell.length_c   1.000
_cell.angle_alpha   90.00
_cell.angle_beta   90.00
_cell.angle_gamma   90.00
#
_symmetry.space_group_name_H-M   'P 1'
#
loop_
_entity.id
_entity.type
_entity.pdbx_description
1 polymer ?
#
loop_
_entity_poly.entity_id
_entity_poly.type
_entity_poly.pdbx_seq_one_letter_code
_entity_poly.pdbx_strand_id
1 'polypeptide(L)' 'MNQADFLRLLVSRLERLSVDSRWARRASGLRGNLLKVMDALEQGLEIPPARLDGLIESAFDILRKSAQEIPDFDATRR' A
#
# COMPACT_ATOMS: atom_id res chain seq x y z
N MET A 1 -13.35 -0.36 12.39
CA MET A 1 -12.41 0.33 11.49
C MET A 1 -13.22 0.85 10.32
N ASN A 2 -13.23 2.16 10.08
CA ASN A 2 -13.92 2.74 8.92
C ASN A 2 -13.00 2.70 7.67
N GLN A 3 -13.52 3.12 6.52
CA GLN A 3 -12.75 3.09 5.27
C GLN A 3 -11.51 4.01 5.31
N ALA A 4 -11.62 5.19 5.93
CA ALA A 4 -10.51 6.13 6.05
C ALA A 4 -9.37 5.56 6.93
N ASP A 5 -9.71 4.92 8.05
CA ASP A 5 -8.75 4.23 8.93
C ASP A 5 -7.99 3.13 8.17
N PHE A 6 -8.71 2.40 7.31
CA PHE A 6 -8.12 1.35 6.49
C PHE A 6 -7.14 1.91 5.44
N LEU A 7 -7.49 3.01 4.77
CA LEU A 7 -6.58 3.67 3.82
C LEU A 7 -5.35 4.26 4.53
N ARG A 8 -5.53 4.85 5.72
CA ARG A 8 -4.42 5.31 6.57
C ARG A 8 -3.47 4.16 6.93
N LEU A 9 -4.03 2.99 7.26
CA LEU A 9 -3.22 1.81 7.53
C LEU A 9 -2.41 1.39 6.30
N LEU A 10 -3.02 1.31 5.11
CA LEU A 10 -2.30 0.96 3.87
C LEU A 10 -1.17 1.95 3.55
N VAL A 11 -1.44 3.26 3.65
CA VAL A 11 -0.44 4.32 3.49
C VAL A 11 0.74 4.12 4.44
N SER A 12 0.46 3.87 5.72
CA SER A 12 1.50 3.63 6.74
C SER A 12 2.31 2.37 6.46
N ARG A 13 1.69 1.30 5.94
CA ARG A 13 2.43 0.09 5.56
C ARG A 13 3.33 0.32 4.35
N LEU A 14 2.83 1.01 3.32
CA LEU A 14 3.61 1.34 2.12
C LEU A 14 4.78 2.28 2.44
N GLU A 15 4.62 3.20 3.39
CA GLU A 15 5.68 4.10 3.86
C GLU A 15 6.84 3.38 4.55
N ARG A 16 6.58 2.23 5.17
CA ARG A 16 7.57 1.45 5.93
C ARG A 16 8.35 0.45 5.08
N LEU A 17 8.13 0.40 3.76
CA LEU A 17 8.94 -0.44 2.89
C LEU A 17 10.38 0.05 2.91
N SER A 18 11.32 -0.90 3.00
CA SER A 18 12.75 -0.58 2.91
C SER A 18 13.04 0.15 1.60
N VAL A 19 13.93 1.15 1.64
CA VAL A 19 14.44 1.84 0.45
C VAL A 19 15.16 0.89 -0.52
N ASP A 20 15.65 -0.24 0.00
CA ASP A 20 16.31 -1.29 -0.78
C ASP A 20 15.33 -2.28 -1.42
N SER A 21 14.02 -2.19 -1.10
CA SER A 21 13.00 -3.04 -1.74
C SER A 21 12.90 -2.69 -3.23
N ARG A 22 12.84 -3.70 -4.10
CA ARG A 22 12.61 -3.47 -5.54
C ARG A 22 11.26 -2.81 -5.83
N TRP A 23 10.36 -2.82 -4.84
CA TRP A 23 9.03 -2.24 -4.92
C TRP A 23 8.91 -0.85 -4.31
N ALA A 24 9.97 -0.32 -3.66
CA ALA A 24 9.94 0.96 -2.95
C ALA A 24 9.46 2.13 -3.82
N ARG A 25 9.94 2.21 -5.08
CA ARG A 25 9.52 3.26 -6.02
C ARG A 25 8.03 3.18 -6.35
N ARG A 26 7.50 1.97 -6.59
CA ARG A 26 6.09 1.74 -6.89
C ARG A 26 5.22 2.03 -5.66
N ALA A 27 5.67 1.61 -4.48
CA ALA A 27 5.00 1.87 -3.22
C ALA A 27 4.86 3.37 -2.94
N SER A 28 5.92 4.15 -3.18
CA SER A 28 5.90 5.62 -3.05
C SER A 28 4.85 6.26 -3.97
N GLY A 29 4.79 5.84 -5.24
CA GLY A 29 3.78 6.34 -6.18
C GLY A 29 2.36 5.98 -5.76
N LEU A 30 2.14 4.74 -5.33
CA LEU A 30 0.85 4.27 -4.87
C LEU A 30 0.39 4.96 -3.58
N ARG A 31 1.30 5.16 -2.61
CA ARG A 31 1.06 5.93 -1.38
C ARG A 31 0.58 7.34 -1.73
N GLY A 32 1.23 8.01 -2.67
CA GLY A 32 0.80 9.33 -3.13
C GLY A 32 -0.60 9.35 -3.75
N ASN A 33 -0.99 8.30 -4.48
CA ASN A 33 -2.33 8.20 -5.06
C ASN A 33 -3.41 7.93 -3.98
N LEU A 34 -3.09 7.08 -2.98
CA LEU A 34 -3.96 6.83 -1.84
C LEU A 34 -4.19 8.10 -1.00
N LEU A 35 -3.13 8.89 -0.74
CA LEU A 35 -3.25 10.17 -0.04
C LEU A 35 -4.19 11.13 -0.78
N LYS A 36 -4.04 11.28 -2.11
CA LYS A 36 -4.95 12.12 -2.91
C LYS A 36 -6.41 11.67 -2.85
N VAL A 37 -6.65 10.36 -2.84
CA VAL A 37 -7.99 9.80 -2.70
C VAL A 37 -8.56 10.06 -1.31
N MET A 38 -7.75 9.95 -0.27
CA MET A 38 -8.17 10.30 1.09
C MET A 38 -8.52 11.80 1.20
N ASP A 39 -7.68 12.69 0.67
CA ASP A 39 -7.94 14.13 0.66
C ASP A 39 -9.26 14.46 -0.06
N ALA A 40 -9.56 13.76 -1.17
CA ALA A 40 -10.81 13.92 -1.90
C ALA A 40 -12.03 13.45 -1.09
N LEU A 41 -11.93 12.29 -0.42
CA LEU A 41 -12.99 11.79 0.47
C LEU A 41 -13.23 12.73 1.66
N GLU A 42 -12.17 13.31 2.23
CA GLU A 42 -12.26 14.30 3.31
C GLU A 42 -12.96 15.60 2.85
N GLN A 43 -12.83 15.95 1.57
CA GLN A 43 -13.54 17.07 0.94
C GLN A 43 -14.99 16.73 0.55
N GLY A 44 -15.45 15.50 0.82
CA GLY A 44 -16.79 15.04 0.45
C GLY A 44 -16.94 14.72 -1.04
N LEU A 45 -15.84 14.56 -1.77
CA LEU A 45 -15.87 14.16 -3.18
C LEU A 45 -16.15 12.66 -3.30
N GLU A 46 -16.99 12.31 -4.26
CA GLU A 46 -17.24 10.92 -4.60
C GLU A 46 -16.06 10.32 -5.36
N ILE A 47 -15.61 9.15 -4.92
CA ILE A 47 -14.58 8.37 -5.60
C ILE A 47 -15.25 7.15 -6.21
N PRO A 48 -15.04 6.87 -7.52
CA PRO A 48 -15.56 5.67 -8.14
C PRO A 48 -15.11 4.42 -7.37
N PRO A 49 -16.03 3.53 -6.94
CA PRO A 49 -15.67 2.35 -6.14
C PRO A 49 -14.57 1.51 -6.80
N ALA A 50 -14.68 1.24 -8.11
CA ALA A 50 -13.69 0.49 -8.87
C ALA A 50 -12.28 1.10 -8.84
N ARG A 51 -12.18 2.44 -8.77
CA ARG A 51 -10.88 3.11 -8.64
C ARG A 51 -10.27 2.86 -7.26
N LEU A 52 -11.09 2.93 -6.23
CA LEU A 52 -10.64 2.69 -4.87
C LEU A 52 -10.22 1.22 -4.67
N ASP A 53 -11.02 0.29 -5.18
CA ASP A 53 -10.73 -1.14 -5.13
C ASP A 53 -9.40 -1.45 -5.84
N GLY A 54 -9.18 -0.92 -7.04
CA GLY A 54 -7.92 -1.11 -7.76
C GLY A 54 -6.69 -0.56 -7.04
N LEU A 55 -6.83 0.53 -6.27
CA LEU A 55 -5.74 1.05 -5.43
C LEU A 55 -5.47 0.16 -4.22
N ILE A 56 -6.52 -0.36 -3.60
CA ILE A 56 -6.42 -1.29 -2.47
C ILE A 56 -5.74 -2.59 -2.92
N GLU A 57 -6.18 -3.16 -4.04
CA GLU A 57 -5.59 -4.36 -4.64
C GLU A 57 -4.11 -4.16 -4.97
N SER A 58 -3.78 -3.03 -5.61
CA SER A 58 -2.39 -2.66 -5.91
C SER A 58 -1.54 -2.54 -4.64
N ALA A 59 -2.11 -2.03 -3.54
CA ALA A 59 -1.39 -1.88 -2.29
C ALA A 59 -1.08 -3.24 -1.67
N PHE A 60 -2.05 -4.14 -1.66
CA PHE A 60 -1.83 -5.51 -1.21
C PHE A 60 -0.83 -6.27 -2.06
N ASP A 61 -0.87 -6.12 -3.39
CA ASP A 61 0.09 -6.77 -4.29
C ASP A 61 1.52 -6.30 -4.02
N ILE A 62 1.74 -4.99 -3.89
CA ILE A 62 3.06 -4.44 -3.53
C ILE A 62 3.51 -4.95 -2.15
N LEU A 63 2.64 -4.90 -1.14
CA LEU A 63 2.98 -5.36 0.21
C LEU A 63 3.35 -6.84 0.22
N ARG A 64 2.60 -7.68 -0.50
CA ARG A 64 2.87 -9.11 -0.66
C ARG A 64 4.22 -9.34 -1.34
N LYS A 65 4.48 -8.67 -2.46
CA LYS A 65 5.73 -8.81 -3.22
C LYS A 65 6.96 -8.31 -2.45
N SER A 66 6.82 -7.25 -1.66
CA SER A 66 7.88 -6.80 -0.74
C SER A 66 8.13 -7.80 0.38
N ALA A 67 7.08 -8.41 0.95
CA ALA A 67 7.24 -9.40 2.00
C ALA A 67 8.00 -10.65 1.51
N GLN A 68 7.83 -11.02 0.23
CA GLN A 68 8.56 -12.13 -0.41
C GLN A 68 10.07 -11.84 -0.61
N GLU A 69 10.53 -10.60 -0.42
CA GLU A 69 11.97 -10.27 -0.45
C GLU A 69 12.67 -10.66 0.86
N ILE A 70 11.92 -10.98 1.92
CA ILE A 70 12.47 -11.45 3.19
C ILE A 70 12.85 -12.92 3.01
N PRO A 71 14.13 -13.29 3.19
CA PRO A 71 14.56 -14.68 3.10
C PRO A 71 13.84 -15.54 4.14
N ASP A 72 13.51 -16.78 3.75
CA ASP A 72 13.02 -17.77 4.70
C ASP A 72 14.17 -18.19 5.62
N PHE A 73 14.09 -17.80 6.89
CA PHE A 73 15.10 -18.11 7.89
C PHE A 73 15.19 -19.62 8.17
N ASP A 74 14.12 -20.38 7.96
CA ASP A 74 14.13 -21.84 8.12
C ASP A 74 14.77 -22.54 6.90
N ALA A 75 14.68 -21.95 5.71
CA ALA A 75 15.38 -22.43 4.52
C ALA A 75 16.90 -22.15 4.56
N THR A 76 17.32 -21.12 5.29
CA THR A 76 18.73 -20.65 5.33
C THR A 76 19.57 -21.39 6.37
N ARG A 77 18.97 -22.23 7.22
CA ARG A 77 19.63 -22.99 8.30
C ARG A 77 20.06 -24.43 7.92
N ARG A 78 19.96 -24.83 6.65
CA ARG A 78 20.36 -26.17 6.18
C ARG A 78 21.79 -26.20 5.65
#